data_AF-A0A4Q7M2I9-F1
#
_entry.id   AF-A0A4Q7M2I9-F1
#
_cell.length_a   1.000
_cell.length_b   1.000
_cell.length_c   1.000
_cell.angle_alpha   90.00
_cell.angle_beta   90.00
_cell.angle_gamma   90.00
#
_symmetry.space_group_name_H-M   'P 1'
#
loop_
_entity.id
_entity.type
_entity.pdbx_description
1 polymer ?
#
loop_
_entity_poly.entity_id
_entity_poly.type
_entity_poly.pdbx_seq_one_letter_code
_entity_poly.pdbx_strand_id
1 'polypeptide(L)'
;MAEKLQVTDDVGNLAQNLRSVRAAFEGADRTADTLADAVGHPRLAGVLRDFAGQWDDRRRELAQQVDRVAELAAAVDQGFADADRELARAMDQRGAPTRTIA
;
A
#
# COMPACT_ATOMS: atom_id res chain seq x y z
N MET A 1 -12.05 -21.71 18.03
CA MET A 1 -11.82 -20.96 16.77
C MET A 1 -11.38 -19.57 17.19
N ALA A 2 -10.16 -19.16 16.87
CA ALA A 2 -9.65 -17.86 17.27
C ALA A 2 -10.42 -16.76 16.52
N GLU A 3 -11.12 -15.91 17.26
CA GLU A 3 -11.75 -14.71 16.75
C GLU A 3 -10.62 -13.80 16.23
N LYS A 4 -10.46 -13.75 14.91
CA LYS A 4 -9.46 -12.89 14.27
C LYS A 4 -9.77 -11.45 14.66
N LEU A 5 -8.80 -10.74 15.19
CA LEU A 5 -8.99 -9.35 15.60
C LEU A 5 -9.43 -8.53 14.37
N GLN A 6 -10.61 -7.91 14.44
CA GLN A 6 -11.17 -7.10 13.33
C GLN A 6 -10.18 -6.03 12.83
N VAL A 7 -9.32 -5.52 13.71
CA VAL A 7 -8.28 -4.53 13.39
C VAL A 7 -7.28 -5.02 12.34
N THR A 8 -6.98 -6.32 12.32
CA THR A 8 -6.00 -6.94 11.42
C THR A 8 -6.57 -7.00 10.00
N ASP A 9 -7.84 -7.37 9.86
CA ASP A 9 -8.55 -7.33 8.58
C ASP A 9 -8.67 -5.90 8.03
N ASP A 10 -8.97 -4.93 8.89
CA ASP A 10 -9.09 -3.52 8.50
C ASP A 10 -7.75 -2.95 8.00
N VAL A 11 -6.64 -3.29 8.67
CA VAL A 11 -5.29 -2.84 8.28
C VAL A 11 -4.81 -3.52 6.98
N GLY A 12 -5.09 -4.81 6.81
CA GLY A 12 -4.79 -5.52 5.56
C GLY A 12 -5.56 -4.93 4.36
N ASN A 13 -6.85 -4.63 4.55
CA ASN A 13 -7.69 -3.98 3.53
C ASN A 13 -7.18 -2.57 3.19
N LEU A 14 -6.76 -1.79 4.19
CA LEU A 14 -6.15 -0.47 3.97
C LEU A 14 -4.89 -0.58 3.10
N ALA A 15 -3.99 -1.52 3.38
CA ALA A 15 -2.79 -1.72 2.57
C ALA A 15 -3.12 -2.05 1.11
N GLN A 16 -4.15 -2.88 0.86
CA GLN A 16 -4.61 -3.20 -0.48
C GLN A 16 -5.23 -2.00 -1.21
N ASN A 17 -6.04 -1.19 -0.51
CA ASN A 17 -6.62 0.02 -1.06
C ASN A 17 -5.56 1.04 -1.45
N LEU A 18 -4.53 1.24 -0.61
CA LEU A 18 -3.42 2.13 -0.90
C LEU A 18 -2.62 1.66 -2.13
N ARG A 19 -2.38 0.36 -2.28
CA ARG A 19 -1.75 -0.20 -3.50
C ARG A 19 -2.58 0.06 -4.76
N SER A 20 -3.90 -0.03 -4.68
CA SER A 20 -4.79 0.33 -5.80
C SER A 20 -4.69 1.81 -6.16
N VAL A 21 -4.62 2.70 -5.16
CA VAL A 21 -4.43 4.14 -5.36
C VAL A 21 -3.07 4.42 -6.03
N ARG A 22 -2.00 3.78 -5.56
CA ARG A 22 -0.66 3.85 -6.17
C ARG A 22 -0.70 3.44 -7.65
N ALA A 23 -1.35 2.31 -7.96
CA ALA A 23 -1.49 1.83 -9.34
C ALA A 23 -2.28 2.80 -10.23
N ALA A 24 -3.34 3.41 -9.69
CA ALA A 24 -4.12 4.43 -10.40
C ALA A 24 -3.28 5.68 -10.71
N PHE A 25 -2.41 6.09 -9.77
CA PHE A 25 -1.44 7.15 -10.02
C PHE A 25 -0.42 6.74 -11.09
N GLU A 26 0.16 5.54 -11.04
CA GLU A 26 1.12 5.11 -12.07
C GLU A 26 0.50 4.93 -13.47
N GLY A 27 -0.77 4.53 -13.54
CA GLY A 27 -1.47 4.25 -14.81
C GLY A 27 -2.10 5.47 -15.50
N ALA A 28 -2.05 6.66 -14.91
CA ALA A 28 -2.53 7.88 -15.54
C ALA A 28 -1.59 8.29 -16.69
N ASP A 29 -2.01 7.97 -17.91
CA ASP A 29 -1.18 8.06 -19.12
C ASP A 29 -0.90 9.50 -19.60
N ARG A 30 0.16 9.65 -20.40
CA ARG A 30 0.72 10.96 -20.83
C ARG A 30 -0.08 11.60 -21.98
N THR A 31 -1.31 12.02 -21.71
CA THR A 31 -2.16 12.74 -22.68
C THR A 31 -1.61 14.12 -23.06
N ALA A 32 -0.63 14.62 -22.32
CA ALA A 32 -0.19 16.01 -22.44
C ALA A 32 0.64 16.34 -23.69
N ASP A 33 1.44 15.40 -24.21
CA ASP A 33 2.17 15.65 -25.46
C ASP A 33 1.20 15.78 -26.63
N THR A 34 0.20 14.89 -26.68
CA THR A 34 -0.92 14.96 -27.63
C THR A 34 -1.70 16.27 -27.50
N LEU A 35 -1.96 16.72 -26.27
CA LEU A 35 -2.65 17.98 -26.03
C LEU A 35 -1.80 19.19 -26.47
N ALA A 36 -0.49 19.15 -26.19
CA ALA A 36 0.45 20.21 -26.53
C ALA A 36 0.63 20.37 -28.04
N ASP A 37 0.57 19.28 -28.80
CA ASP A 37 0.65 19.33 -30.26
C ASP A 37 -0.68 19.81 -30.89
N ALA A 38 -1.81 19.63 -30.20
CA ALA A 38 -3.13 20.04 -30.69
C ALA A 38 -3.43 21.55 -30.54
N VAL A 39 -2.78 22.27 -29.60
CA VAL A 39 -3.14 23.67 -29.31
C VAL A 39 -2.67 24.69 -30.34
N GLY A 40 -1.82 24.31 -31.31
CA GLY A 40 -1.39 25.16 -32.43
C GLY A 40 -0.57 26.41 -32.07
N HIS A 41 -0.41 26.74 -30.78
CA HIS A 41 0.32 27.92 -30.31
C HIS A 41 1.60 27.51 -29.54
N PRO A 42 2.81 27.86 -30.02
CA PRO A 42 4.07 27.38 -29.46
C PRO A 42 4.26 27.65 -27.96
N ARG A 43 3.88 28.85 -27.49
CA ARG A 43 3.98 29.18 -26.06
C ARG A 43 3.03 28.36 -25.18
N LEU A 44 1.83 28.09 -25.68
CA LEU A 44 0.82 27.32 -24.93
C LEU A 44 1.22 25.84 -24.89
N ALA A 45 1.76 25.32 -26.01
CA ALA A 45 2.35 23.99 -26.06
C ALA A 45 3.50 23.83 -25.07
N GLY A 46 4.36 24.85 -24.91
CA GLY A 46 5.40 24.88 -23.89
C GLY A 46 4.86 24.77 -22.47
N VAL A 47 3.89 25.63 -22.12
CA VAL A 47 3.26 25.61 -20.78
C VAL A 47 2.57 24.28 -20.48
N LEU A 48 1.92 23.66 -21.48
CA LEU A 48 1.28 22.35 -21.32
C LEU A 48 2.30 21.24 -21.06
N ARG A 49 3.43 21.25 -21.77
CA ARG A 49 4.52 20.29 -21.55
C ARG A 49 5.15 20.46 -20.16
N ASP A 50 5.39 21.70 -19.74
CA ASP A 50 5.94 22.00 -18.41
C ASP A 50 4.99 21.56 -17.29
N PHE A 51 3.70 21.86 -17.44
CA PHE A 51 2.67 21.41 -16.50
C PHE A 51 2.61 19.88 -16.42
N ALA A 52 2.67 19.21 -17.56
CA ALA A 52 2.61 17.76 -17.61
C ALA A 52 3.83 17.08 -16.99
N GLY A 53 5.03 17.60 -17.25
CA GLY A 53 6.25 17.14 -16.59
C GLY A 53 6.17 17.29 -15.07
N GLN A 54 5.76 18.47 -14.59
CA GLN A 54 5.57 18.70 -13.16
C GLN A 54 4.48 17.79 -12.56
N TRP A 55 3.39 17.58 -13.28
CA TRP A 55 2.33 16.67 -12.85
C TRP A 55 2.81 15.22 -12.77
N ASP A 56 3.60 14.75 -13.74
CA ASP A 56 4.25 13.44 -13.72
C ASP A 56 5.13 13.27 -12.48
N ASP A 57 5.99 14.25 -12.20
CA ASP A 57 6.90 14.19 -11.05
C ASP A 57 6.13 14.18 -9.72
N ARG A 58 5.14 15.06 -9.57
CA ARG A 58 4.28 15.11 -8.37
C ARG A 58 3.50 13.83 -8.17
N ARG A 59 3.02 13.22 -9.25
CA ARG A 59 2.27 11.97 -9.19
C ARG A 59 3.16 10.80 -8.79
N ARG A 60 4.40 10.73 -9.29
CA ARG A 60 5.40 9.74 -8.85
C ARG A 60 5.72 9.91 -7.37
N GLU A 61 5.92 11.14 -6.91
CA GLU A 61 6.19 11.43 -5.50
C GLU A 61 5.03 10.98 -4.60
N LEU A 62 3.78 11.28 -5.00
CA LEU A 62 2.59 10.86 -4.27
C LEU A 62 2.43 9.32 -4.28
N ALA A 63 2.67 8.67 -5.41
CA ALA A 63 2.66 7.21 -5.50
C ALA A 63 3.66 6.57 -4.54
N GLN A 64 4.87 7.09 -4.45
CA GLN A 64 5.89 6.64 -3.49
C GLN A 64 5.46 6.88 -2.03
N GLN A 65 4.82 8.01 -1.73
CA GLN A 65 4.31 8.28 -0.39
C GLN A 65 3.21 7.30 0.01
N VAL A 66 2.27 7.01 -0.90
CA VAL A 66 1.19 6.03 -0.70
C VAL A 66 1.77 4.64 -0.48
N ASP A 67 2.80 4.26 -1.24
CA ASP A 67 3.48 2.97 -1.10
C ASP A 67 4.09 2.79 0.30
N ARG A 68 4.77 3.82 0.81
CA ARG A 68 5.33 3.81 2.18
C ARG A 68 4.25 3.60 3.24
N VAL A 69 3.08 4.20 3.08
CA VAL A 69 1.96 3.99 4.03
C VAL A 69 1.42 2.57 3.91
N ALA A 70 1.34 2.02 2.70
CA ALA A 70 0.92 0.64 2.47
C ALA A 70 1.89 -0.37 3.09
N GLU A 71 3.21 -0.14 2.98
CA GLU A 71 4.26 -0.93 3.63
C GLU A 71 4.13 -0.91 5.16
N LEU A 72 3.92 0.27 5.74
CA LEU A 72 3.71 0.42 7.18
C LEU A 72 2.45 -0.34 7.65
N ALA A 73 1.35 -0.23 6.92
CA ALA A 73 0.13 -0.97 7.23
C ALA A 73 0.36 -2.49 7.16
N ALA A 74 1.05 -2.98 6.12
CA ALA A 74 1.39 -4.40 6.00
C ALA A 74 2.30 -4.89 7.13
N ALA A 75 3.26 -4.06 7.57
CA ALA A 75 4.14 -4.38 8.69
C ALA A 75 3.37 -4.50 10.02
N VAL A 76 2.37 -3.63 10.25
CA VAL A 76 1.48 -3.71 11.42
C VAL A 76 0.66 -4.99 11.40
N ASP A 77 0.02 -5.31 10.26
CA ASP A 77 -0.75 -6.55 10.06
C ASP A 77 0.09 -7.80 10.37
N GLN A 78 1.30 -7.86 9.80
CA GLN A 78 2.22 -8.96 10.04
C GLN A 78 2.63 -9.07 11.52
N GLY A 79 2.91 -7.95 12.18
CA GLY A 79 3.29 -7.92 13.60
C GLY A 79 2.20 -8.51 14.51
N PHE A 80 0.93 -8.17 14.26
CA PHE A 80 -0.19 -8.77 14.99
C PHE A 80 -0.32 -10.27 14.71
N ALA A 81 -0.19 -10.69 13.44
CA ALA A 81 -0.27 -12.10 13.06
C ALA A 81 0.89 -12.95 13.63
N ASP A 82 2.08 -12.38 13.80
CA ASP A 82 3.21 -13.02 14.48
C ASP A 82 2.94 -13.15 15.98
N ALA A 83 2.49 -12.08 16.63
CA ALA A 83 2.15 -12.10 18.06
C ALA A 83 1.05 -13.12 18.40
N ASP A 84 -0.01 -13.19 17.59
CA ASP A 84 -1.09 -14.18 17.77
C ASP A 84 -0.57 -15.62 17.65
N ARG A 85 0.33 -15.88 16.69
CA ARG A 85 0.96 -17.20 16.52
C ARG A 85 1.84 -17.57 17.70
N GLU A 86 2.61 -16.64 18.24
CA GLU A 86 3.43 -16.87 19.43
C GLU A 86 2.58 -17.17 20.66
N LEU A 87 1.50 -16.41 20.87
CA LEU A 87 0.57 -16.64 21.97
C LEU A 87 -0.11 -18.00 21.88
N ALA A 88 -0.59 -18.38 20.68
CA ALA A 88 -1.20 -19.69 20.45
C ALA A 88 -0.22 -20.84 20.76
N ARG A 89 1.04 -20.73 20.29
CA ARG A 89 2.09 -21.72 20.59
C ARG A 89 2.38 -21.82 22.09
N ALA A 90 2.44 -20.70 22.80
CA ALA A 90 2.67 -20.68 24.24
C ALA A 90 1.52 -21.33 25.02
N MET A 91 0.28 -21.16 24.56
CA MET A 91 -0.90 -21.82 25.13
C MET A 91 -0.89 -23.34 24.88
N ASP A 92 -0.57 -23.78 23.66
CA ASP A 92 -0.46 -25.21 23.33
C ASP A 92 0.63 -25.90 24.18
N GLN A 93 1.78 -25.24 24.38
CA GLN A 93 2.86 -25.75 25.22
C GLN A 93 2.48 -25.85 26.70
N ARG A 94 1.63 -24.93 27.21
CA ARG A 94 1.10 -25.00 28.58
C ARG A 94 0.00 -26.04 28.75
N GLY A 95 -0.74 -26.35 27.68
CA GLY A 95 -1.82 -27.35 27.68
C GLY A 95 -1.34 -28.80 27.44
N ALA A 96 -0.10 -29.00 27.02
CA ALA A 96 0.48 -30.33 26.84
C ALA A 96 0.56 -31.07 28.20
N PRO A 97 -0.02 -32.27 28.34
CA PRO A 97 -0.05 -32.99 29.61
C PRO A 97 1.37 -33.26 30.09
N THR A 98 1.64 -32.91 31.35
CA THR A 98 2.83 -33.32 32.10
C THR A 98 3.07 -34.79 31.84
N ARG A 99 4.13 -35.12 31.10
CA ARG A 99 4.52 -36.51 30.85
C ARG A 99 4.85 -37.13 32.21
N THR A 100 3.89 -37.87 32.78
CA THR A 100 4.13 -38.77 33.91
C THR A 100 5.22 -39.75 33.47
N ILE A 101 6.44 -39.48 33.91
CA ILE A 101 7.54 -40.42 33.86
C ILE A 101 7.32 -41.40 35.01
N ALA A 102 7.16 -42.67 34.62
CA ALA A 102 7.05 -43.84 35.48
C ALA A 102 8.31 -44.05 36.33
#